data_AF-A0A7S1L953-F1
#
_entry.id   AF-A0A7S1L953-F1
#
_cell.length_a   1.000
_cell.length_b   1.000
_cell.length_c   1.000
_cell.angle_alpha   90.00
_cell.angle_beta   90.00
_cell.angle_gamma   90.00
#
_symmetry.space_group_name_H-M   'P 1'
#
loop_
_entity.id
_entity.type
_entity.pdbx_description
1 polymer ?
#
loop_
_entity_poly.entity_id
_entity_poly.type
_entity_poly.pdbx_seq_one_letter_code
_entity_poly.pdbx_strand_id
1 'polypeptide(L)'
;CDDGFGHVDAVAACQMLGWPIDDTNATFHYANTVRRYFGQWYGYYDRHVPMYMTNVGCTSAHRTLAECPRSLYPPWPSCNHDEDVYMTCSSNTAPYDTRWEARIAGGGTSGRLEVRPNSNAVWGTVCDDNFSSTDAHVACTMIFGFSAVGSANVDTNVPPGSGPIYMDDVNCRSSS
;
A
#
# COMPACT_ATOMS: atom_id res chain seq x y z
N CYS A 1 9.06 -11.81 -7.78
CA CYS A 1 10.50 -11.67 -7.52
C CYS A 1 10.99 -10.37 -8.11
N ASP A 2 11.77 -9.61 -7.35
CA ASP A 2 12.34 -8.33 -7.74
C ASP A 2 13.61 -8.47 -8.61
N ASP A 3 14.13 -9.69 -8.78
CA ASP A 3 15.11 -10.04 -9.81
C ASP A 3 14.65 -9.58 -11.20
N GLY A 4 15.41 -8.64 -11.77
CA GLY A 4 15.17 -8.06 -13.09
C GLY A 4 13.97 -7.09 -13.14
N PHE A 5 13.22 -6.92 -12.05
CA PHE A 5 12.08 -5.99 -12.01
C PHE A 5 12.56 -4.55 -11.84
N GLY A 6 12.25 -3.71 -12.82
CA GLY A 6 12.65 -2.32 -12.88
C GLY A 6 11.49 -1.35 -13.07
N HIS A 7 11.86 -0.09 -13.32
CA HIS A 7 10.93 1.02 -13.49
C HIS A 7 9.87 0.78 -14.58
N VAL A 8 10.29 0.28 -15.75
CA VAL A 8 9.39 0.05 -16.89
C VAL A 8 8.38 -1.06 -16.58
N ASP A 9 8.76 -2.05 -15.77
CA ASP A 9 7.86 -3.11 -15.30
C ASP A 9 6.81 -2.54 -14.33
N ALA A 10 7.24 -1.65 -13.43
CA ALA A 10 6.34 -0.94 -12.52
C ALA A 10 5.33 -0.06 -13.28
N VAL A 11 5.75 0.64 -14.34
CA VAL A 11 4.85 1.43 -15.20
C VAL A 11 3.79 0.52 -15.84
N ALA A 12 4.21 -0.60 -16.45
CA ALA A 12 3.27 -1.55 -17.06
C ALA A 12 2.31 -2.16 -16.03
N ALA A 13 2.78 -2.46 -14.82
CA ALA A 13 1.93 -2.93 -13.73
C ALA A 13 0.91 -1.87 -13.28
N CYS A 14 1.31 -0.60 -13.16
CA CYS A 14 0.38 0.47 -12.82
C CYS A 14 -0.68 0.72 -13.91
N GLN A 15 -0.27 0.69 -15.17
CA GLN A 15 -1.19 0.82 -16.31
C GLN A 15 -2.18 -0.35 -16.37
N MET A 16 -1.74 -1.58 -16.07
CA MET A 16 -2.61 -2.76 -15.92
C MET A 16 -3.69 -2.57 -14.85
N LEU A 17 -3.37 -1.85 -13.77
CA LEU A 17 -4.29 -1.50 -12.69
C LEU A 17 -5.16 -0.27 -13.00
N GLY A 18 -5.09 0.27 -14.21
CA GLY A 18 -5.90 1.41 -14.66
C GLY A 18 -5.38 2.79 -14.24
N TRP A 19 -4.16 2.87 -13.70
CA TRP A 19 -3.58 4.17 -13.35
C TRP A 19 -3.08 4.91 -14.61
N PRO A 20 -3.50 6.17 -14.84
CA PRO A 20 -3.04 6.97 -15.98
C PRO A 20 -1.64 7.53 -15.67
N ILE A 21 -0.64 6.66 -15.73
CA ILE A 21 0.76 6.97 -15.45
C ILE A 21 1.52 7.04 -16.78
N ASP A 22 2.17 8.17 -17.02
CA ASP A 22 3.19 8.32 -18.05
C ASP A 22 4.53 7.74 -17.56
N ASP A 23 5.44 7.46 -18.49
CA ASP A 23 6.71 6.78 -18.25
C ASP A 23 7.62 7.46 -17.20
N THR A 24 7.24 8.62 -16.65
CA THR A 24 8.01 9.41 -15.67
C THR A 24 7.51 9.33 -14.23
N ASN A 25 6.32 8.76 -13.97
CA ASN A 25 5.62 8.93 -12.68
C ASN A 25 5.36 7.63 -11.88
N ALA A 26 5.85 6.48 -12.33
CA ALA A 26 5.87 5.28 -11.48
C ALA A 26 7.06 5.33 -10.51
N THR A 27 6.82 5.20 -9.21
CA THR A 27 7.88 5.02 -8.22
C THR A 27 7.85 3.58 -7.73
N PHE A 28 8.97 2.86 -7.85
CA PHE A 28 9.11 1.52 -7.31
C PHE A 28 10.01 1.54 -6.08
N HIS A 29 9.73 0.67 -5.12
CA HIS A 29 10.54 0.51 -3.92
C HIS A 29 11.04 -0.93 -3.87
N TYR A 30 12.36 -1.12 -3.88
CA TYR A 30 12.94 -2.43 -3.62
C TYR A 30 12.46 -2.96 -2.26
N ALA A 31 12.32 -4.28 -2.10
CA ALA A 31 11.76 -4.94 -0.91
C ALA A 31 12.41 -4.46 0.41
N ASN A 32 13.69 -4.12 0.37
CA ASN A 32 14.50 -3.55 1.46
C ASN A 32 14.18 -2.07 1.79
N THR A 33 13.55 -1.31 0.90
CA THR A 33 13.05 0.07 1.14
C THR A 33 11.68 0.10 1.83
N VAL A 34 10.84 -0.92 1.62
CA VAL A 34 9.49 -1.04 2.22
C VAL A 34 9.56 -1.17 3.73
N ARG A 35 10.61 -1.81 4.26
CA ARG A 35 10.92 -1.86 5.71
C ARG A 35 10.97 -0.47 6.36
N ARG A 36 11.43 0.56 5.64
CA ARG A 36 11.53 1.93 6.19
C ARG A 36 10.22 2.69 6.15
N TYR A 37 9.34 2.43 5.18
CA TYR A 37 8.11 3.20 5.00
C TYR A 37 6.93 2.65 5.81
N PHE A 38 6.81 1.33 5.97
CA PHE A 38 5.61 0.71 6.56
C PHE A 38 5.85 0.01 7.91
N GLY A 39 7.06 0.06 8.46
CA GLY A 39 7.37 -0.47 9.79
C GLY A 39 7.28 -2.00 9.95
N GLN A 40 6.86 -2.74 8.92
CA GLN A 40 6.80 -4.19 8.86
C GLN A 40 7.09 -4.70 7.44
N TRP A 41 7.47 -5.97 7.33
CA TRP A 41 7.47 -6.68 6.05
C TRP A 41 6.02 -6.85 5.57
N TYR A 42 5.66 -6.28 4.42
CA TYR A 42 4.61 -6.91 3.62
C TYR A 42 5.14 -8.28 3.22
N GLY A 43 4.44 -9.36 3.59
CA GLY A 43 4.85 -10.74 3.27
C GLY A 43 5.11 -11.68 4.46
N TYR A 44 5.01 -11.23 5.73
CA TYR A 44 5.20 -12.16 6.87
C TYR A 44 4.22 -13.35 6.86
N TYR A 45 3.00 -13.13 6.35
CA TYR A 45 1.96 -14.15 6.17
C TYR A 45 1.96 -14.81 4.77
N ASP A 46 2.70 -14.24 3.81
CA ASP A 46 2.63 -14.63 2.38
C ASP A 46 3.73 -15.61 1.97
N ARG A 47 4.56 -16.07 2.92
CA ARG A 47 5.66 -17.03 2.68
C ARG A 47 5.23 -18.40 2.14
N HIS A 48 3.93 -18.63 1.97
CA HIS A 48 3.35 -19.89 1.52
C HIS A 48 2.67 -19.79 0.14
N VAL A 49 2.58 -18.61 -0.47
CA VAL A 49 1.98 -18.49 -1.81
C VAL A 49 3.01 -18.75 -2.91
N PRO A 50 2.60 -19.28 -4.07
CA PRO A 50 3.54 -19.45 -5.17
C PRO A 50 3.99 -18.11 -5.73
N MET A 51 5.30 -17.97 -5.92
CA MET A 51 5.85 -16.91 -6.77
C MET A 51 5.73 -17.29 -8.24
N TYR A 52 4.91 -16.54 -8.99
CA TYR A 52 4.54 -16.90 -10.36
C TYR A 52 5.50 -16.40 -11.44
N MET A 53 6.31 -15.36 -11.16
CA MET A 53 7.15 -14.70 -12.16
C MET A 53 8.43 -14.08 -11.59
N THR A 54 9.46 -14.06 -12.42
CA THR A 54 10.76 -13.40 -12.21
C THR A 54 11.31 -12.90 -13.56
N ASN A 55 12.35 -12.04 -13.52
CA ASN A 55 13.01 -11.47 -14.70
C ASN A 55 12.00 -10.85 -15.68
N VAL A 56 11.11 -10.01 -15.16
CA VAL A 56 10.18 -9.26 -16.00
C VAL A 56 10.98 -8.22 -16.77
N GLY A 57 10.78 -8.15 -18.09
CA GLY A 57 11.54 -7.29 -19.00
C GLY A 57 10.61 -6.49 -19.90
N CYS A 58 9.78 -5.65 -19.31
CA CYS A 58 8.85 -4.79 -20.03
C CYS A 58 9.58 -3.76 -20.92
N THR A 59 8.86 -3.28 -21.93
CA THR A 59 9.24 -2.13 -22.75
C THR A 59 8.13 -1.09 -22.63
N SER A 60 8.37 0.14 -23.07
CA SER A 60 7.34 1.20 -23.08
C SER A 60 6.14 0.90 -23.99
N ALA A 61 6.20 -0.16 -24.82
CA ALA A 61 5.07 -0.62 -25.62
C ALA A 61 4.09 -1.51 -24.83
N HIS A 62 4.55 -2.18 -23.77
CA HIS A 62 3.70 -3.07 -22.97
C HIS A 62 2.81 -2.25 -22.03
N ARG A 63 1.58 -2.72 -21.82
CA ARG A 63 0.57 -2.11 -20.93
C ARG A 63 0.18 -3.01 -19.77
N THR A 64 0.58 -4.28 -19.83
CA THR A 64 0.33 -5.27 -18.78
C THR A 64 1.55 -6.15 -18.54
N LEU A 65 1.71 -6.65 -17.30
CA LEU A 65 2.79 -7.60 -16.97
C LEU A 65 2.70 -8.91 -17.76
N ALA A 66 1.52 -9.25 -18.28
CA ALA A 66 1.33 -10.45 -19.09
C ALA A 66 1.95 -10.34 -20.49
N GLU A 67 2.09 -9.12 -21.02
CA GLU A 67 2.69 -8.84 -22.32
C GLU A 67 4.22 -8.83 -22.27
N CYS A 68 4.79 -8.62 -21.09
CA CYS A 68 6.24 -8.50 -20.94
C CYS A 68 6.94 -9.85 -21.07
N PRO A 69 8.11 -9.91 -21.72
CA PRO A 69 9.06 -11.00 -21.55
C PRO A 69 9.27 -11.26 -20.06
N ARG A 70 9.12 -12.51 -19.65
CA ARG A 70 9.20 -12.92 -18.24
C ARG A 70 9.45 -14.41 -18.14
N SER A 71 9.99 -14.82 -17.02
CA SER A 71 10.21 -16.23 -16.72
C SER A 71 9.06 -16.74 -15.83
N LEU A 72 8.40 -17.84 -16.23
CA LEU A 72 7.18 -18.38 -15.60
C LEU A 72 7.37 -19.76 -14.96
N TYR A 73 6.74 -19.94 -13.79
CA TYR A 73 6.71 -21.17 -12.97
C TYR A 73 8.02 -21.60 -12.28
N PRO A 74 7.98 -22.08 -11.01
CA PRO A 74 9.15 -22.65 -10.32
C PRO A 74 9.70 -23.93 -11.01
N PRO A 75 10.95 -24.33 -10.75
CA PRO A 75 11.85 -23.81 -9.70
C PRO A 75 12.75 -22.67 -10.18
N TRP A 76 12.69 -21.53 -9.48
CA TRP A 76 13.64 -20.43 -9.62
C TRP A 76 14.70 -20.56 -8.52
N PRO A 77 15.96 -20.87 -8.84
CA PRO A 77 16.96 -21.11 -7.81
C PRO A 77 17.34 -19.88 -6.98
N SER A 78 17.04 -18.66 -7.44
CA SER A 78 17.44 -17.41 -6.76
C SER A 78 16.34 -16.77 -5.91
N CYS A 79 15.07 -16.92 -6.29
CA CYS A 79 14.02 -16.09 -5.71
C CYS A 79 13.32 -16.75 -4.50
N ASN A 80 13.04 -15.95 -3.48
CA ASN A 80 12.21 -16.28 -2.32
C ASN A 80 11.32 -15.08 -1.92
N HIS A 81 10.47 -15.21 -0.90
CA HIS A 81 9.53 -14.14 -0.52
C HIS A 81 10.17 -12.89 0.08
N ASP A 82 11.46 -12.94 0.46
CA ASP A 82 12.21 -11.72 0.79
C ASP A 82 12.48 -10.85 -0.46
N GLU A 83 12.21 -11.39 -1.65
CA GLU A 83 12.39 -10.78 -2.98
C GLU A 83 11.02 -10.48 -3.64
N ASP A 84 9.93 -10.40 -2.88
CA ASP A 84 8.65 -9.95 -3.42
C ASP A 84 8.71 -8.46 -3.83
N VAL A 85 8.06 -8.13 -4.96
CA VAL A 85 8.05 -6.77 -5.50
C VAL A 85 6.99 -5.94 -4.79
N TYR A 86 7.37 -4.75 -4.34
CA TYR A 86 6.45 -3.73 -3.84
C TYR A 86 6.51 -2.48 -4.70
N MET A 87 5.34 -1.90 -4.98
CA MET A 87 5.23 -0.75 -5.87
C MET A 87 4.11 0.19 -5.43
N THR A 88 4.28 1.47 -5.73
CA THR A 88 3.26 2.49 -5.56
C THR A 88 2.95 3.13 -6.91
N CYS A 89 1.67 3.24 -7.23
CA CYS A 89 1.20 3.93 -8.43
C CYS A 89 0.75 5.33 -8.01
N SER A 90 1.41 6.37 -8.49
CA SER A 90 1.03 7.76 -8.25
C SER A 90 0.87 8.49 -9.57
N SER A 91 -0.22 9.23 -9.72
CA SER A 91 -0.42 10.13 -10.85
C SER A 91 -0.41 11.57 -10.36
N ASN A 92 0.34 12.45 -11.04
CA ASN A 92 0.29 13.89 -10.79
C ASN A 92 -1.09 14.50 -11.11
N THR A 93 -2.00 13.73 -11.74
CA THR A 93 -3.39 14.13 -12.00
C THR A 93 -4.39 13.53 -11.02
N ALA A 94 -3.96 12.83 -9.96
CA ALA A 94 -4.86 12.51 -8.86
C ALA A 94 -5.25 13.84 -8.18
N PRO A 95 -6.53 14.27 -8.22
CA PRO A 95 -6.96 15.55 -7.67
C PRO A 95 -6.85 15.64 -6.14
N TYR A 96 -6.35 14.59 -5.49
CA TYR A 96 -6.07 14.53 -4.08
C TYR A 96 -4.62 14.14 -3.93
N ASP A 97 -3.86 14.97 -3.22
CA ASP A 97 -2.55 14.61 -2.72
C ASP A 97 -2.69 13.32 -1.89
N THR A 98 -2.32 12.18 -2.47
CA THR A 98 -2.46 10.84 -1.86
C THR A 98 -1.42 10.59 -0.77
N ARG A 99 -0.68 11.62 -0.33
CA ARG A 99 0.37 11.55 0.70
C ARG A 99 -0.16 11.49 2.14
N TRP A 100 -1.46 11.24 2.31
CA TRP A 100 -1.96 10.90 3.63
C TRP A 100 -1.27 9.63 4.11
N GLU A 101 -0.64 9.70 5.27
CA GLU A 101 -0.10 8.54 5.97
C GLU A 101 -1.03 8.21 7.13
N ALA A 102 -1.20 6.92 7.42
CA ALA A 102 -2.04 6.42 8.49
C ALA A 102 -1.24 5.46 9.37
N ARG A 103 -1.55 5.43 10.68
CA ARG A 103 -0.97 4.48 11.63
C ARG A 103 -1.95 4.18 12.77
N ILE A 104 -1.67 3.09 13.48
CA ILE A 104 -2.26 2.82 14.79
C ILE A 104 -1.35 3.39 15.88
N ALA A 105 -1.89 4.24 16.75
CA ALA A 105 -1.15 4.84 17.86
C ALA A 105 -0.58 3.74 18.79
N GLY A 106 0.71 3.84 19.11
CA GLY A 106 1.42 2.82 19.91
C GLY A 106 1.89 1.60 19.13
N GLY A 107 1.54 1.49 17.84
CA GLY A 107 1.87 0.34 17.00
C GLY A 107 0.95 -0.87 17.24
N GLY A 108 1.05 -1.89 16.40
CA GLY A 108 0.20 -3.09 16.43
C GLY A 108 -0.97 -3.02 15.46
N THR A 109 -1.98 -3.87 15.70
CA THR A 109 -3.13 -4.08 14.79
C THR A 109 -4.44 -3.49 15.31
N SER A 110 -4.46 -2.93 16.52
CA SER A 110 -5.62 -2.30 17.13
C SER A 110 -5.23 -1.11 17.99
N GLY A 111 -6.07 -0.07 17.98
CA GLY A 111 -5.85 1.17 18.72
C GLY A 111 -6.42 2.37 17.97
N ARG A 112 -6.05 3.57 18.41
CA ARG A 112 -6.51 4.82 17.80
C ARG A 112 -5.87 5.01 16.42
N LEU A 113 -6.70 5.32 15.42
CA LEU A 113 -6.25 5.73 14.10
C LEU A 113 -5.66 7.15 14.15
N GLU A 114 -4.43 7.29 13.68
CA GLU A 114 -3.78 8.59 13.50
C GLU A 114 -3.40 8.77 12.03
N VAL A 115 -3.58 9.99 11.53
CA VAL A 115 -3.29 10.36 10.14
C VAL A 115 -2.42 11.60 10.06
N ARG A 116 -1.72 11.79 8.95
CA ARG A 116 -1.03 13.05 8.61
C ARG A 116 -1.00 13.29 7.10
N PRO A 117 -1.11 14.54 6.63
CA PRO A 117 -1.16 14.84 5.19
C PRO A 117 0.18 14.71 4.46
N ASN A 118 1.30 14.68 5.19
CA ASN A 118 2.65 14.43 4.66
C ASN A 118 3.64 14.20 5.81
N SER A 119 4.88 13.81 5.45
CA SER A 119 5.93 13.45 6.39
C SER A 119 6.42 14.58 7.31
N ASN A 120 6.19 15.85 6.94
CA ASN A 120 6.55 17.03 7.73
C ASN A 120 5.43 17.48 8.68
N ALA A 121 4.21 16.95 8.50
CA ALA A 121 3.10 17.24 9.38
C ALA A 121 3.16 16.40 10.66
N VAL A 122 2.69 16.99 11.77
CA VAL A 122 2.47 16.26 13.01
C VAL A 122 1.32 15.26 12.83
N TRP A 123 1.39 14.14 13.55
CA TRP A 123 0.29 13.19 13.61
C TRP A 123 -0.93 13.83 14.29
N GLY A 124 -2.10 13.56 13.74
CA GLY A 124 -3.39 14.01 14.26
C GLY A 124 -4.40 12.86 14.27
N THR A 125 -5.57 13.13 14.82
CA THR A 125 -6.64 12.15 14.98
C THR A 125 -7.70 12.26 13.89
N VAL A 126 -8.53 11.22 13.78
CA VAL A 126 -9.79 11.21 13.04
C VAL A 126 -10.92 11.27 14.06
N CYS A 127 -11.92 12.12 13.84
CA CYS A 127 -13.13 12.18 14.65
C CYS A 127 -13.90 10.86 14.53
N ASP A 128 -14.47 10.37 15.64
CA ASP A 128 -15.25 9.14 15.65
C ASP A 128 -16.72 9.35 15.23
N ASP A 129 -17.15 10.60 15.09
CA ASP A 129 -18.47 10.93 14.56
C ASP A 129 -18.66 10.32 13.16
N ASN A 130 -19.66 9.45 13.04
CA ASN A 130 -19.99 8.66 11.84
C ASN A 130 -18.88 7.72 11.33
N PHE A 131 -17.76 7.56 12.06
CA PHE A 131 -16.68 6.67 11.65
C PHE A 131 -17.10 5.20 11.82
N SER A 132 -17.40 4.56 10.69
CA SER A 132 -17.97 3.22 10.63
C SER A 132 -16.92 2.12 10.48
N SER A 133 -17.35 0.86 10.60
CA SER A 133 -16.47 -0.28 10.28
C SER A 133 -16.05 -0.33 8.81
N THR A 134 -16.79 0.31 7.90
CA THR A 134 -16.37 0.46 6.50
C THR A 134 -15.18 1.40 6.39
N ASP A 135 -15.17 2.51 7.14
CA ASP A 135 -14.05 3.45 7.20
C ASP A 135 -12.82 2.80 7.84
N ALA A 136 -13.04 2.06 8.94
CA ALA A 136 -12.00 1.28 9.58
C ALA A 136 -11.41 0.22 8.65
N HIS A 137 -12.23 -0.45 7.84
CA HIS A 137 -11.75 -1.42 6.86
C HIS A 137 -10.82 -0.75 5.84
N VAL A 138 -11.22 0.38 5.26
CA VAL A 138 -10.37 1.14 4.33
C VAL A 138 -9.07 1.59 4.99
N ALA A 139 -9.12 2.10 6.23
CA ALA A 139 -7.92 2.50 6.97
C ALA A 139 -7.00 1.31 7.26
N CYS A 140 -7.54 0.16 7.65
CA CYS A 140 -6.77 -1.07 7.84
C CYS A 140 -6.18 -1.58 6.52
N THR A 141 -6.91 -1.49 5.40
CA THR A 141 -6.38 -1.82 4.08
C THR A 141 -5.23 -0.91 3.69
N MET A 142 -5.32 0.38 4.02
CA MET A 142 -4.26 1.35 3.77
C MET A 142 -3.00 1.08 4.61
N ILE A 143 -3.15 0.71 5.89
CA ILE A 143 -2.02 0.48 6.80
C ILE A 143 -1.41 -0.91 6.61
N PHE A 144 -2.24 -1.95 6.47
CA PHE A 144 -1.85 -3.36 6.55
C PHE A 144 -2.08 -4.15 5.25
N GLY A 145 -2.86 -3.63 4.29
CA GLY A 145 -3.00 -4.18 2.95
C GLY A 145 -4.33 -4.84 2.64
N PHE A 146 -4.48 -5.36 1.42
CA PHE A 146 -5.75 -5.88 0.88
C PHE A 146 -6.38 -7.04 1.67
N SER A 147 -5.60 -7.79 2.45
CA SER A 147 -6.11 -8.87 3.31
C SER A 147 -6.54 -8.39 4.70
N ALA A 148 -6.34 -7.11 5.02
CA ALA A 148 -6.67 -6.56 6.32
C ALA A 148 -8.18 -6.41 6.48
N VAL A 149 -8.67 -6.71 7.68
CA VAL A 149 -10.06 -6.46 8.07
C VAL A 149 -10.04 -5.47 9.21
N GLY A 150 -10.69 -4.32 9.01
CA GLY A 150 -10.87 -3.31 10.05
C GLY A 150 -12.27 -3.33 10.64
N SER A 151 -12.37 -2.89 11.89
CA SER A 151 -13.64 -2.61 12.54
C SER A 151 -13.49 -1.36 13.41
N ALA A 152 -14.54 -0.55 13.48
CA ALA A 152 -14.59 0.62 14.33
C ALA A 152 -15.39 0.29 15.59
N ASN A 153 -14.81 0.55 16.76
CA ASN A 153 -15.51 0.50 18.04
C ASN A 153 -15.02 1.68 18.88
N VAL A 154 -15.95 2.36 19.55
CA VAL A 154 -15.59 3.33 20.59
C VAL A 154 -15.17 2.52 21.82
N ASP A 155 -13.87 2.54 22.11
CA ASP A 155 -13.30 1.89 23.30
C ASP A 155 -12.78 2.95 24.28
N THR A 156 -13.46 3.09 25.42
CA THR A 156 -13.10 4.04 26.47
C THR A 156 -11.78 3.71 27.17
N ASN A 157 -11.22 2.51 26.94
CA ASN A 157 -9.90 2.14 27.44
C ASN A 157 -8.78 2.64 26.53
N VAL A 158 -9.08 3.05 25.29
CA VAL A 158 -8.11 3.70 24.40
C VAL A 158 -8.01 5.17 24.80
N PRO A 159 -6.84 5.65 25.26
CA PRO A 159 -6.70 7.04 25.67
C PRO A 159 -7.03 8.00 24.51
N PRO A 160 -7.59 9.19 24.80
CA PRO A 160 -7.79 10.21 23.78
C PRO A 160 -6.45 10.61 23.15
N GLY A 161 -6.49 10.97 21.87
CA GLY A 161 -5.34 11.52 21.17
C GLY A 161 -5.04 12.96 21.60
N SER A 162 -3.94 13.49 21.06
CA SER A 162 -3.56 14.89 21.20
C SER A 162 -3.12 15.43 19.85
N GLY A 163 -3.21 16.74 19.65
CA GLY A 163 -2.90 17.37 18.37
C GLY A 163 -4.16 17.67 17.54
N PRO A 164 -4.01 17.92 16.23
CA PRO A 164 -5.12 18.31 15.37
C PRO A 164 -6.05 17.13 15.07
N ILE A 165 -7.33 17.43 14.84
CA ILE A 165 -8.28 16.54 14.18
C ILE A 165 -8.19 16.86 12.69
N TYR A 166 -7.72 15.90 11.87
CA TYR A 166 -7.50 16.12 10.44
C TYR A 166 -8.69 15.71 9.57
N MET A 167 -9.52 14.80 10.07
CA MET A 167 -10.66 14.27 9.35
C MET A 167 -11.84 14.13 10.31
N ASP A 168 -13.02 14.43 9.81
CA ASP A 168 -14.31 14.37 10.50
C ASP A 168 -15.37 13.95 9.49
N ASP A 169 -16.46 13.33 9.96
CA ASP A 169 -17.53 12.78 9.13
C ASP A 169 -17.03 11.89 7.97
N VAL A 170 -16.04 11.04 8.24
CA VAL A 170 -15.47 10.13 7.23
C VAL A 170 -16.55 9.12 6.80
N ASN A 171 -16.78 9.03 5.49
CA ASN A 171 -17.82 8.18 4.90
C ASN A 171 -17.31 7.53 3.61
N CYS A 172 -16.44 6.54 3.79
CA CYS A 172 -15.91 5.69 2.75
C CYS A 172 -17.01 4.79 2.18
N ARG A 173 -16.93 4.55 0.87
CA ARG A 173 -17.72 3.52 0.19
C ARG A 173 -16.80 2.35 -0.11
N SER A 174 -17.23 1.14 0.21
CA SER A 174 -16.54 -0.05 -0.29
C SER A 174 -16.57 -0.02 -1.82
N SER A 175 -15.40 -0.03 -2.46
CA SER A 175 -15.33 -0.31 -3.90
C SER A 175 -15.69 -1.77 -4.13
N SER A 176 -16.73 -2.01 -4.91
CA SER A 176 -17.12 -3.33 -5.45
C SER A 176 -16.06 -3.93 -6.36
#